data_AF-A0A6C0HR60-F1
#
_entry.id   AF-A0A6C0HR60-F1
#
_cell.length_a   1.000
_cell.length_b   1.000
_cell.length_c   1.000
_cell.angle_alpha   90.00
_cell.angle_beta   90.00
_cell.angle_gamma   90.00
#
_symmetry.space_group_name_H-M   'P 1'
#
loop_
_entity.id
_entity.type
_entity.pdbx_description
1 polymer ?
#
loop_
_entity_poly.entity_id
_entity_poly.type
_entity_poly.pdbx_seq_one_letter_code
_entity_poly.pdbx_strand_id
1 'polypeptide(L)'
;MKFCKVCDNMYYLTVSDDELSQYCRNCGDTETNVSNLCIFSSEFSQSEEVNINRYTKLDPTLPRIDKMPCPNSDCETNKSKTPTEIILLRYDNTNMRYLYLCSTCDYVWKTDIKN
;
A
#
# COMPACT_ATOMS: atom_id res chain seq x y z
N MET A 1 0.93 -14.53 -9.31
CA MET A 1 1.70 -15.79 -9.37
C MET A 1 0.86 -16.92 -8.78
N LYS A 2 0.87 -18.11 -9.37
CA LYS A 2 0.12 -19.28 -8.88
C LYS A 2 1.05 -20.25 -8.13
N PHE A 3 0.49 -20.93 -7.14
CA PHE A 3 1.19 -21.90 -6.30
C PHE A 3 0.62 -23.30 -6.51
N CYS A 4 1.48 -24.30 -6.40
CA CYS A 4 1.15 -25.69 -6.59
C CYS A 4 0.26 -26.24 -5.48
N LYS A 5 -0.87 -26.84 -5.85
CA LYS A 5 -1.86 -27.39 -4.89
C LYS A 5 -1.34 -28.56 -4.06
N VAL A 6 -0.23 -29.19 -4.47
CA VAL A 6 0.33 -30.38 -3.81
C VAL A 6 1.40 -30.02 -2.79
N CYS A 7 2.21 -28.99 -3.05
CA CYS A 7 3.39 -28.69 -2.24
C CYS A 7 3.64 -27.20 -2.01
N ASP A 8 2.68 -26.34 -2.37
CA ASP A 8 2.71 -24.87 -2.20
C ASP A 8 3.91 -24.15 -2.83
N ASN A 9 4.69 -24.84 -3.67
CA ASN A 9 5.77 -24.24 -4.43
C ASN A 9 5.23 -23.45 -5.64
N MET A 10 5.95 -22.40 -6.04
CA MET A 10 5.59 -21.59 -7.19
C MET A 10 5.61 -22.39 -8.50
N TYR A 11 4.59 -22.21 -9.35
CA TYR A 11 4.60 -22.76 -10.70
C TYR A 11 5.52 -21.96 -11.64
N TYR A 12 6.15 -22.67 -12.57
CA TYR A 12 6.96 -22.11 -13.65
C TYR A 12 6.23 -22.24 -14.97
N LEU A 13 6.45 -21.28 -15.87
CA LEU A 13 5.88 -21.30 -17.21
C LEU A 13 6.70 -22.23 -18.11
N THR A 14 6.02 -23.01 -18.95
CA THR A 14 6.60 -23.77 -20.04
C THR A 14 5.74 -23.63 -21.28
N VAL A 15 6.38 -23.67 -22.44
CA VAL A 15 5.72 -23.56 -23.74
C VAL A 15 5.96 -24.88 -24.48
N SER A 16 4.90 -25.48 -24.99
CA SER A 16 4.97 -26.72 -25.78
C SER A 16 3.89 -26.66 -26.85
N ASP A 17 4.25 -26.90 -28.12
CA ASP A 17 3.33 -26.90 -29.26
C ASP A 17 2.40 -25.67 -29.32
N ASP A 18 2.96 -24.49 -29.08
CA ASP A 18 2.24 -23.19 -28.98
C ASP A 18 1.20 -23.08 -27.85
N GLU A 19 1.16 -24.06 -26.94
CA GLU A 19 0.37 -24.02 -25.70
C GLU A 19 1.22 -23.56 -24.51
N LEU A 20 0.70 -22.61 -23.74
CA LEU A 20 1.31 -22.15 -22.49
C LEU A 20 0.79 -22.99 -21.32
N SER A 21 1.69 -23.64 -20.59
CA SER A 21 1.37 -24.39 -19.38
C SER A 21 2.23 -23.98 -18.18
N GLN A 22 1.77 -24.35 -17.00
CA GLN A 22 2.41 -24.07 -15.72
C GLN A 22 2.81 -25.40 -15.07
N TYR A 23 4.07 -25.56 -14.65
CA TYR A 23 4.56 -26.80 -14.03
C TYR A 23 5.33 -26.53 -12.73
N CYS A 24 5.21 -27.45 -11.78
CA CYS A 24 5.91 -27.39 -10.51
C CYS A 24 7.24 -28.13 -10.61
N ARG A 25 8.35 -27.43 -10.33
CA ARG A 25 9.69 -28.05 -10.32
C ARG A 25 9.91 -29.04 -9.17
N ASN A 26 9.12 -28.94 -8.09
CA ASN A 26 9.30 -29.75 -6.91
C ASN A 26 8.58 -31.11 -7.01
N CYS A 27 7.32 -31.14 -7.44
CA CYS A 27 6.52 -32.37 -7.51
C CYS A 27 6.13 -32.81 -8.93
N GLY A 28 6.42 -32.02 -9.96
CA GLY A 28 6.09 -32.34 -11.35
C GLY A 28 4.63 -32.11 -11.75
N ASP A 29 3.81 -31.53 -10.88
CA ASP A 29 2.41 -31.21 -11.16
C ASP A 29 2.29 -30.13 -12.26
N THR A 30 1.31 -30.27 -13.16
CA THR A 30 1.14 -29.41 -14.35
C THR A 30 -0.30 -28.90 -14.51
N GLU A 31 -0.47 -27.61 -14.82
CA GLU A 31 -1.75 -26.99 -15.20
C GLU A 31 -1.66 -26.40 -16.63
N THR A 32 -2.55 -26.83 -17.53
CA THR A 32 -2.60 -26.43 -18.96
C THR A 32 -3.63 -25.34 -19.29
N ASN A 33 -4.50 -24.96 -18.35
CA ASN A 33 -5.57 -23.98 -18.62
C ASN A 33 -5.15 -22.55 -18.25
N VAL A 34 -4.25 -21.97 -19.05
CA VAL A 34 -3.71 -20.62 -18.86
C VAL A 34 -4.18 -19.68 -19.98
N SER A 35 -5.46 -19.73 -20.35
CA SER A 35 -6.04 -18.84 -21.36
C SER A 35 -6.27 -17.43 -20.78
N ASN A 36 -5.76 -16.40 -21.46
CA ASN A 36 -5.89 -14.96 -21.14
C ASN A 36 -5.21 -14.44 -19.85
N LEU A 37 -4.04 -14.99 -19.46
CA LEU A 37 -3.31 -14.49 -18.30
C LEU A 37 -2.22 -13.47 -18.70
N CYS A 38 -2.25 -12.26 -18.13
CA CYS A 38 -1.10 -11.36 -18.18
C CYS A 38 0.05 -11.98 -17.38
N ILE A 39 1.13 -12.39 -18.06
CA ILE A 39 2.31 -13.03 -17.44
C ILE A 39 3.17 -12.02 -16.69
N PHE A 40 3.36 -10.86 -17.31
CA PHE A 40 4.22 -9.81 -16.82
C PHE A 40 3.66 -8.46 -17.29
N SER A 41 3.40 -7.58 -16.34
CA SER A 41 3.18 -6.16 -16.57
C SER A 41 4.30 -5.38 -15.89
N SER A 42 4.91 -4.47 -16.65
CA SER A 42 5.88 -3.52 -16.10
C SER A 42 5.21 -2.16 -15.95
N GLU A 43 4.66 -1.91 -14.77
CA GLU A 43 4.11 -0.60 -14.42
C GLU A 43 5.23 0.25 -13.78
N PHE A 44 5.55 1.39 -14.41
CA PHE A 44 6.53 2.35 -13.91
C PHE A 44 5.91 3.42 -13.00
N SER A 45 4.57 3.47 -12.92
CA SER A 45 3.86 4.29 -11.96
C SER A 45 3.78 3.55 -10.63
N GLN A 46 4.63 3.90 -9.67
CA GLN A 46 4.38 3.53 -8.28
C GLN A 46 3.06 4.18 -7.87
N SER A 47 2.03 3.37 -7.63
CA SER A 47 0.83 3.86 -6.97
C SER A 47 1.25 4.47 -5.64
N GLU A 48 0.98 5.75 -5.43
CA GLU A 48 1.31 6.46 -4.19
C GLU A 48 0.33 6.10 -3.05
N GLU A 49 -0.16 4.87 -3.02
CA GLU A 49 -1.05 4.38 -1.97
C GLU A 49 -0.21 4.01 -0.76
N VAL A 50 -0.13 4.95 0.18
CA VAL A 50 0.60 4.74 1.43
C VAL A 50 -0.36 4.18 2.46
N ASN A 51 -0.18 2.90 2.77
CA ASN A 51 -0.89 2.26 3.87
C ASN A 51 -0.20 2.61 5.19
N ILE A 52 -0.88 3.36 6.04
CA ILE A 52 -0.37 3.77 7.36
C ILE A 52 -0.76 2.73 8.41
N ASN A 53 0.19 2.34 9.24
CA ASN A 53 -0.08 1.43 10.36
C ASN A 53 -0.88 2.16 11.45
N ARG A 54 -1.92 1.52 11.99
CA ARG A 54 -2.73 2.03 13.12
C ARG A 54 -1.91 2.44 14.35
N TYR A 55 -0.73 1.86 14.54
CA TYR A 55 0.15 2.16 15.68
C TYR A 55 1.12 3.31 15.42
N THR A 56 1.19 3.84 14.20
CA THR A 56 2.07 4.96 13.85
C THR A 56 1.83 6.18 14.74
N LYS A 57 0.60 6.39 15.23
CA LYS A 57 0.28 7.47 16.17
C LYS A 57 0.96 7.38 17.54
N LEU A 58 1.38 6.18 17.93
CA LEU A 58 2.04 5.91 19.21
C LEU A 58 3.55 6.11 19.14
N ASP A 59 4.12 6.34 17.95
CA ASP A 59 5.56 6.51 17.78
C ASP A 59 5.99 7.93 18.21
N PRO A 60 6.79 8.07 19.29
CA PRO A 60 7.24 9.37 19.77
C PRO A 60 8.33 10.00 18.91
N THR A 61 8.95 9.23 18.00
CA THR A 61 10.05 9.72 17.15
C THR A 61 9.57 10.48 15.92
N LEU A 62 8.28 10.38 15.60
CA LEU A 62 7.70 11.06 14.45
C LEU A 62 7.44 12.54 14.73
N PRO A 63 7.71 13.44 13.77
CA PRO A 63 7.43 14.86 13.93
C PRO A 63 5.94 15.14 14.13
N ARG A 64 5.62 15.95 15.14
CA ARG A 64 4.27 16.35 15.53
C ARG A 64 4.10 17.86 15.42
N ILE A 65 2.97 18.29 14.87
CA ILE A 65 2.57 19.70 14.78
C ILE A 65 1.22 19.89 15.47
N ASP A 66 1.09 21.01 16.18
CA ASP A 66 -0.07 21.35 17.00
C ASP A 66 -0.87 22.53 16.43
N LYS A 67 -0.28 23.33 15.55
CA LYS A 67 -0.89 24.55 14.98
C LYS A 67 -1.77 24.32 13.74
N MET A 68 -1.99 23.06 13.35
CA MET A 68 -2.77 22.72 12.15
C MET A 68 -4.11 22.08 12.55
N PRO A 69 -5.26 22.67 12.17
CA PRO A 69 -6.56 22.05 12.40
C PRO A 69 -6.73 20.80 11.52
N CYS A 70 -7.47 19.82 12.03
CA CYS A 70 -7.81 18.64 11.25
C CYS A 70 -8.85 19.01 10.17
N PRO A 71 -8.68 18.61 8.90
CA PRO A 71 -9.67 18.89 7.85
C PRO A 71 -10.98 18.11 8.03
N ASN A 72 -11.00 17.06 8.86
CA ASN A 72 -12.23 16.35 9.21
C ASN A 72 -13.09 17.24 10.12
N SER A 73 -14.22 17.73 9.62
CA SER A 73 -15.17 18.56 10.37
C SER A 73 -15.71 17.89 11.63
N ASP A 74 -15.75 16.55 11.64
CA ASP A 74 -16.24 15.78 12.77
C ASP A 74 -15.21 15.50 13.84
N CYS A 75 -13.94 15.87 13.63
CA CYS A 75 -12.88 15.67 14.60
C CYS A 75 -13.17 16.43 15.91
N GLU A 76 -12.99 15.75 17.04
CA GLU A 76 -13.16 16.32 18.38
C GLU A 76 -12.23 17.52 18.60
N THR A 77 -11.06 17.54 17.96
CA THR A 77 -10.11 18.66 18.02
C THR A 77 -10.65 19.97 17.47
N ASN A 78 -11.68 19.91 16.62
CA ASN A 78 -12.31 21.10 16.04
C ASN A 78 -13.54 21.55 16.85
N LYS A 79 -14.16 20.63 17.61
CA LYS A 79 -15.39 20.87 18.38
C LYS A 79 -15.12 21.18 19.85
N SER A 80 -14.00 20.67 20.40
CA SER A 80 -13.62 20.79 21.80
C SER A 80 -12.26 21.46 21.94
N LYS A 81 -11.94 22.03 23.11
CA LYS A 81 -10.63 22.65 23.41
C LYS A 81 -9.47 21.63 23.53
N THR A 82 -9.63 20.41 22.99
CA THR A 82 -8.55 19.42 22.98
C THR A 82 -7.42 19.91 22.06
N PRO A 83 -6.15 19.77 22.48
CA PRO A 83 -5.03 20.15 21.65
C PRO A 83 -5.02 19.32 20.36
N THR A 84 -4.90 20.01 19.23
CA THR A 84 -4.66 19.39 17.93
C THR A 84 -3.26 18.79 17.91
N GLU A 85 -3.14 17.58 17.38
CA GLU A 85 -1.85 16.93 17.15
C GLU A 85 -1.90 16.17 15.83
N ILE A 86 -1.09 16.65 14.88
CA ILE A 86 -0.97 16.08 13.54
C ILE A 86 0.46 15.54 13.37
N ILE A 87 0.56 14.30 12.92
CA ILE A 87 1.82 13.61 12.70
C ILE A 87 2.19 13.72 11.22
N LEU A 88 3.42 14.15 10.95
CA LEU A 88 3.98 14.29 9.61
C LEU A 88 4.70 13.00 9.21
N LEU A 89 4.27 12.40 8.11
CA LEU A 89 4.85 11.18 7.56
C LEU A 89 5.36 11.46 6.16
N ARG A 90 6.68 11.46 5.98
CA ARG A 90 7.30 11.61 4.66
C ARG A 90 7.22 10.29 3.91
N TYR A 91 6.58 10.29 2.74
CA TYR A 91 6.45 9.10 1.91
C TYR A 91 7.24 9.18 0.59
N ASP A 92 7.53 10.40 0.13
CA ASP A 92 8.37 10.62 -1.04
C ASP A 92 9.58 11.47 -0.63
N ASN A 93 10.76 10.84 -0.66
CA ASN A 93 12.01 11.53 -0.36
C ASN A 93 12.44 12.48 -1.47
N THR A 94 12.15 12.17 -2.72
CA THR A 94 12.59 12.95 -3.87
C THR A 94 11.76 14.22 -4.04
N ASN A 95 10.43 14.07 -4.00
CA ASN A 95 9.52 15.21 -4.17
C ASN A 95 9.14 15.87 -2.83
N MET A 96 9.72 15.41 -1.71
CA MET A 96 9.43 15.90 -0.35
C MET A 96 7.94 15.90 -0.01
N ARG A 97 7.21 14.84 -0.38
CA ARG A 97 5.77 14.75 -0.12
C ARG A 97 5.49 14.16 1.26
N TYR A 98 4.49 14.75 1.91
CA TYR A 98 4.08 14.41 3.27
C TYR A 98 2.62 13.97 3.32
N LEU A 99 2.38 13.02 4.21
CA LEU A 99 1.08 12.64 4.71
C LEU A 99 0.92 13.23 6.11
N TYR A 100 -0.30 13.67 6.38
CA TYR A 100 -0.70 14.23 7.65
C TYR A 100 -1.66 13.24 8.28
N LEU A 101 -1.34 12.77 9.48
CA LEU A 101 -2.15 11.85 10.27
C LEU A 101 -2.64 12.57 11.52
N CYS A 102 -3.95 12.69 11.69
CA CYS A 102 -4.52 13.18 12.95
C CYS A 102 -4.41 12.10 14.03
N SER A 103 -3.81 12.41 15.18
CA SER A 103 -3.67 11.43 16.28
C SER A 103 -5.00 11.11 16.99
N THR A 104 -6.00 11.98 16.84
CA THR A 104 -7.31 11.84 17.50
C THR A 104 -8.32 11.04 16.69
N CYS A 105 -8.54 11.38 15.42
CA CYS A 105 -9.57 10.76 14.57
C CYS A 105 -9.03 9.83 13.48
N ASP A 106 -7.71 9.59 13.46
CA ASP A 106 -7.02 8.74 12.48
C ASP A 106 -7.21 9.17 11.01
N TYR A 107 -7.69 10.40 10.77
CA TYR A 107 -7.86 10.94 9.43
C TYR A 107 -6.49 11.23 8.79
N VAL A 108 -6.32 10.78 7.55
CA VAL A 108 -5.07 10.88 6.79
C VAL A 108 -5.31 11.71 5.53
N TRP A 109 -4.44 12.70 5.27
CA TRP A 109 -4.50 13.48 4.04
C TRP A 109 -3.13 13.85 3.51
N LYS A 110 -3.07 14.17 2.22
CA LYS A 110 -1.87 14.67 1.52
C LYS A 110 -1.95 16.19 1.39
N THR A 111 -0.79 16.85 1.36
CA THR A 111 -0.68 18.28 0.99
C THR A 111 -0.78 18.55 -0.49
N ASP A 112 -0.83 17.52 -1.34
CA ASP A 112 -0.93 17.68 -2.79
C ASP A 112 -2.32 18.21 -3.15
N ILE A 113 -2.50 19.51 -2.94
CA ILE A 113 -3.58 20.32 -3.48
C ILE A 113 -3.34 20.35 -4.98
N LYS A 114 -4.00 19.45 -5.71
CA LYS A 114 -4.29 19.71 -7.11
C LYS A 114 -5.41 20.76 -7.12
N ASN A 115 -5.02 22.02 -7.33
CA ASN A 115 -5.93 22.98 -7.96
C ASN A 115 -6.12 22.58 -9.43
#